data_AF-A0A7C6MXP7-F1
#
_entry.id   AF-A0A7C6MXP7-F1
#
_cell.length_a   1.000
_cell.length_b   1.000
_cell.length_c   1.000
_cell.angle_alpha   90.00
_cell.angle_beta   90.00
_cell.angle_gamma   90.00
#
_symmetry.space_group_name_H-M   'P 1'
#
loop_
_entity.id
_entity.type
_entity.pdbx_description
1 polymer ?
#
loop_
_entity_poly.entity_id
_entity_poly.type
_entity_poly.pdbx_seq_one_letter_code
_entity_poly.pdbx_strand_id
1 'polypeptide(L)'
;THVFDEYPSYDEWISQFDFSKYPNMGALEPVHFGHLPIWSEGNVYLNGAKPWKKEVNYLLDEKNDQELKVELVEKDGQYFLSTNIFDNIKDFNIRMINTEVLGKAFEPEQYFENPDGTPIRFDTDYFGNHRGVQIIPGPFASPSHEIGL
;
A
#
# COMPACT_ATOMS: atom_id res chain seq x y z
N THR A 1 2.98 -8.78 0.01
CA THR A 1 4.22 -8.07 0.36
C THR A 1 5.23 -8.93 1.11
N HIS A 2 5.03 -10.24 1.30
CA HIS A 2 5.98 -11.15 2.00
C HIS A 2 7.42 -11.16 1.47
N VAL A 3 7.67 -10.76 0.22
CA VAL A 3 9.04 -10.62 -0.33
C VAL A 3 9.91 -9.64 0.45
N PHE A 4 9.30 -8.78 1.28
CA PHE A 4 9.97 -7.82 2.15
C PHE A 4 10.23 -8.37 3.56
N ASP A 5 10.01 -9.66 3.84
CA ASP A 5 10.13 -10.21 5.19
C ASP A 5 11.48 -9.92 5.87
N GLU A 6 12.57 -9.84 5.12
CA GLU A 6 13.90 -9.51 5.68
C GLU A 6 14.18 -8.00 5.80
N TYR A 7 13.25 -7.14 5.38
CA TYR A 7 13.40 -5.69 5.45
C TYR A 7 13.05 -5.18 6.87
N PRO A 8 13.74 -4.13 7.35
CA PRO A 8 13.49 -3.56 8.65
C PRO A 8 12.24 -2.67 8.67
N SER A 9 11.66 -2.48 9.86
CA SER A 9 10.82 -1.31 10.13
C SER A 9 11.69 -0.05 10.23
N TYR A 10 11.07 1.12 10.22
CA TYR A 10 11.81 2.37 10.45
C TYR A 10 12.55 2.37 11.79
N ASP A 11 11.91 1.91 12.86
CA ASP A 11 12.51 1.88 14.21
C ASP A 11 13.72 0.95 14.28
N GLU A 12 13.65 -0.22 13.63
CA GLU A 12 14.79 -1.15 13.55
C GLU A 12 15.93 -0.56 12.72
N TRP A 13 15.61 0.10 11.60
CA TRP A 13 16.59 0.74 10.74
C TRP A 13 17.28 1.92 11.44
N ILE A 14 16.52 2.85 12.01
CA ILE A 14 17.06 4.08 12.63
C ILE A 14 17.87 3.78 13.89
N SER A 15 17.55 2.70 14.62
CA SER A 15 18.27 2.29 15.83
C SER A 15 19.73 1.88 15.58
N GLN A 16 20.10 1.65 14.32
CA GLN A 16 21.47 1.31 13.93
C GLN A 16 22.39 2.54 13.89
N PHE A 17 21.84 3.75 13.97
CA PHE A 17 22.58 5.01 13.91
C PHE A 17 22.71 5.64 15.30
N ASP A 18 23.93 6.04 15.67
CA ASP A 18 24.21 6.80 16.90
C ASP A 18 24.37 8.29 16.59
N PHE A 19 23.27 9.03 16.70
CA PHE A 19 23.26 10.48 16.48
C PHE A 19 23.89 11.30 17.62
N SER A 20 24.34 10.66 18.72
CA SER A 20 24.98 11.37 19.83
C SER A 20 26.48 11.62 19.62
N LYS A 21 27.07 11.04 18.56
CA LYS A 21 28.50 11.12 18.25
C LYS A 21 28.72 11.53 16.80
N TYR A 22 29.94 11.97 16.52
CA TYR A 22 30.36 12.16 15.13
C TYR A 22 30.29 10.83 14.37
N PRO A 23 29.77 10.82 13.13
CA PRO A 23 29.58 9.60 12.36
C PRO A 23 30.93 8.98 12.00
N ASN A 24 31.08 7.69 12.28
CA ASN A 24 32.18 6.89 11.78
C ASN A 24 31.72 6.17 10.51
N MET A 25 32.11 6.71 9.34
CA MET A 25 31.66 6.19 8.04
C MET A 25 32.05 4.73 7.80
N GLY A 26 33.19 4.27 8.32
CA GLY A 26 33.57 2.86 8.22
C GLY A 26 32.67 1.95 9.06
N ALA A 27 32.22 2.41 10.22
CA ALA A 27 31.26 1.67 11.04
C ALA A 27 29.83 1.68 10.46
N LEU A 28 29.50 2.69 9.63
CA LEU A 28 28.20 2.83 8.99
C LEU A 28 28.07 2.03 7.68
N GLU A 29 29.16 1.52 7.12
CA GLU A 29 29.18 0.79 5.85
C GLU A 29 28.14 -0.36 5.79
N PRO A 30 27.99 -1.23 6.82
CA PRO A 30 27.02 -2.32 6.75
C PRO A 30 25.57 -1.82 6.70
N VAL A 31 25.28 -0.72 7.41
CA VAL A 31 23.94 -0.11 7.46
C VAL A 31 23.64 0.62 6.16
N HIS A 32 24.64 1.29 5.59
CA HIS A 32 24.54 1.99 4.31
C HIS A 32 24.18 1.06 3.15
N PHE A 33 24.71 -0.18 3.14
CA PHE A 33 24.42 -1.18 2.10
C PHE A 33 23.36 -2.20 2.51
N GLY A 34 22.69 -2.00 3.65
CA GLY A 34 21.61 -2.85 4.13
C GLY A 34 20.27 -2.56 3.45
N HIS A 35 19.25 -3.32 3.83
CA HIS A 35 17.87 -3.06 3.40
C HIS A 35 17.35 -1.75 4.02
N LEU A 36 16.75 -0.91 3.18
CA LEU A 36 16.01 0.28 3.63
C LEU A 36 14.69 -0.14 4.31
N PRO A 37 14.16 0.70 5.22
CA PRO A 37 12.92 0.39 5.90
C PRO A 37 11.72 0.37 4.95
N ILE A 38 10.74 -0.46 5.28
CA ILE A 38 9.48 -0.59 4.53
C ILE A 38 8.31 -0.06 5.37
N TRP A 39 7.37 0.59 4.68
CA TRP A 39 6.06 0.94 5.23
C TRP A 39 5.00 0.19 4.42
N SER A 40 4.20 -0.62 5.10
CA SER A 40 3.10 -1.37 4.50
C SER A 40 1.91 -1.37 5.44
N GLU A 41 0.75 -1.00 4.92
CA GLU A 41 -0.51 -0.93 5.65
C GLU A 41 -1.69 -0.99 4.67
N GLY A 42 -2.81 -1.56 5.09
CA GLY A 42 -4.09 -1.43 4.38
C GLY A 42 -4.23 -2.32 3.15
N ASN A 43 -3.40 -3.34 3.00
CA ASN A 43 -3.49 -4.26 1.88
C ASN A 43 -4.44 -5.43 2.17
N VAL A 44 -4.97 -6.01 1.10
CA VAL A 44 -5.79 -7.22 1.14
C VAL A 44 -5.06 -8.34 0.42
N TYR A 45 -4.92 -9.47 1.10
CA TYR A 45 -4.19 -10.65 0.64
C TYR A 45 -5.17 -11.80 0.43
N LEU A 46 -5.41 -12.11 -0.84
CA LEU A 46 -6.32 -13.16 -1.28
C LEU A 46 -5.57 -14.23 -2.09
N ASN A 47 -6.15 -15.43 -2.21
CA ASN A 47 -5.65 -16.50 -3.08
C ASN A 47 -4.17 -16.89 -2.86
N GLY A 48 -3.74 -16.97 -1.61
CA GLY A 48 -2.35 -17.33 -1.27
C GLY A 48 -1.35 -16.17 -1.37
N ALA A 49 -1.78 -14.96 -1.71
CA ALA A 49 -0.99 -13.76 -1.47
C ALA A 49 -0.69 -13.64 0.04
N LYS A 50 0.50 -13.13 0.38
CA LYS A 50 0.98 -13.06 1.77
C LYS A 50 1.43 -11.65 2.16
N PRO A 51 1.07 -11.17 3.36
CA PRO A 51 1.55 -9.90 3.90
C PRO A 51 3.04 -9.98 4.23
N TRP A 52 3.64 -8.81 4.40
CA TRP A 52 4.94 -8.66 5.03
C TRP A 52 4.81 -8.96 6.51
N LYS A 53 5.77 -9.67 7.10
CA LYS A 53 5.71 -10.12 8.50
C LYS A 53 5.54 -9.00 9.53
N LYS A 54 5.86 -7.75 9.17
CA LYS A 54 5.72 -6.55 10.03
C LYS A 54 4.64 -5.59 9.54
N GLU A 55 3.83 -5.97 8.56
CA GLU A 55 2.73 -5.15 8.08
C GLU A 55 1.66 -4.97 9.15
N VAL A 56 1.19 -3.73 9.29
CA VAL A 56 0.12 -3.38 10.22
C VAL A 56 -1.18 -3.21 9.47
N ASN A 57 -2.30 -3.52 10.11
CA ASN A 57 -3.65 -3.30 9.58
C ASN A 57 -3.83 -3.82 8.13
N TYR A 58 -3.83 -5.14 7.97
CA TYR A 58 -4.11 -5.81 6.69
C TYR A 58 -5.29 -6.78 6.82
N LEU A 59 -5.88 -7.14 5.69
CA LEU A 59 -6.83 -8.25 5.60
C LEU A 59 -6.16 -9.43 4.90
N LEU A 60 -6.12 -10.58 5.57
CA LEU A 60 -5.65 -11.83 4.98
C LEU A 60 -6.81 -12.82 4.94
N ASP A 61 -7.15 -13.27 3.74
CA ASP A 61 -8.11 -14.35 3.55
C ASP A 61 -7.36 -15.65 3.18
N GLU A 62 -7.11 -16.47 4.20
CA GLU A 62 -6.45 -17.77 4.04
C GLU A 62 -7.40 -18.87 3.54
N LYS A 63 -8.73 -18.65 3.62
CA LYS A 63 -9.75 -19.67 3.35
C LYS A 63 -10.75 -19.14 2.34
N ASN A 64 -10.39 -19.27 1.07
CA ASN A 64 -11.36 -19.09 0.00
C ASN A 64 -12.27 -20.31 -0.09
N ASP A 65 -13.37 -20.28 0.65
CA ASP A 65 -14.50 -21.21 0.44
C ASP A 65 -15.20 -20.95 -0.91
N GLN A 66 -14.88 -19.82 -1.57
CA GLN A 66 -15.40 -19.42 -2.87
C GLN A 66 -14.26 -19.19 -3.86
N GLU A 67 -14.47 -19.57 -5.13
CA GLU A 67 -13.54 -19.27 -6.22
C GLU A 67 -13.49 -17.75 -6.48
N LEU A 68 -12.28 -17.19 -6.47
CA LEU A 68 -12.09 -15.76 -6.74
C LEU A 68 -12.10 -15.50 -8.23
N LYS A 69 -12.84 -14.46 -8.60
CA LYS A 69 -13.02 -14.01 -9.97
C LYS A 69 -12.38 -12.63 -10.15
N VAL A 70 -11.53 -12.51 -11.16
CA VAL A 70 -10.96 -11.25 -11.65
C VAL A 70 -10.79 -11.40 -13.16
N GLU A 71 -11.80 -11.04 -13.93
CA GLU A 71 -11.85 -11.26 -15.37
C GLU A 71 -12.08 -9.96 -16.13
N LEU A 72 -11.34 -9.75 -17.21
CA LEU A 72 -11.62 -8.69 -18.18
C LEU A 72 -12.58 -9.24 -19.23
N VAL A 73 -13.76 -8.63 -19.34
CA VAL A 73 -14.84 -9.05 -20.24
C VAL A 73 -15.10 -7.95 -21.27
N GLU A 74 -15.08 -8.29 -22.55
CA GLU A 74 -15.48 -7.39 -23.62
C GLU A 74 -16.98 -7.55 -23.92
N LYS A 75 -17.72 -6.44 -23.97
CA LYS A 75 -19.14 -6.38 -24.37
C LYS A 75 -19.31 -5.20 -25.32
N ASP A 76 -19.72 -5.47 -26.55
CA ASP A 76 -20.00 -4.43 -27.57
C ASP A 76 -18.84 -3.41 -27.77
N GLY A 77 -17.59 -3.89 -27.71
CA GLY A 77 -16.38 -3.06 -27.85
C GLY A 77 -16.00 -2.25 -26.60
N GLN A 78 -16.70 -2.46 -25.48
CA GLN A 78 -16.37 -1.90 -24.17
C GLN A 78 -15.80 -2.99 -23.25
N TYR A 79 -14.87 -2.61 -22.36
CA TYR A 79 -14.25 -3.54 -21.42
C TYR A 79 -14.83 -3.37 -20.02
N PHE A 80 -15.02 -4.50 -19.34
CA PHE A 80 -15.53 -4.57 -17.99
C PHE A 80 -14.63 -5.46 -17.15
N LEU A 81 -14.29 -5.02 -15.94
CA LEU A 81 -13.75 -5.89 -14.91
C LEU A 81 -14.93 -6.59 -14.20
N SER A 82 -15.04 -7.91 -14.37
CA SER A 82 -15.96 -8.76 -13.61
C SER A 82 -15.22 -9.41 -12.45
N THR A 83 -15.66 -9.16 -11.22
CA THR A 83 -14.95 -9.61 -10.03
C THR A 83 -15.85 -9.84 -8.82
N ASN A 84 -15.43 -10.69 -7.89
CA ASN A 84 -16.10 -10.88 -6.58
C ASN A 84 -15.20 -10.52 -5.39
N ILE A 85 -14.04 -9.89 -5.62
CA ILE A 85 -13.07 -9.61 -4.54
C ILE A 85 -13.65 -8.78 -3.39
N PHE A 86 -14.66 -7.95 -3.65
CA PHE A 86 -15.27 -7.10 -2.64
C PHE A 86 -16.08 -7.90 -1.60
N ASP A 87 -16.54 -9.09 -1.94
CA ASP A 87 -17.23 -9.98 -1.01
C ASP A 87 -16.28 -10.47 0.11
N ASN A 88 -14.98 -10.56 -0.19
CA ASN A 88 -13.94 -10.87 0.78
C ASN A 88 -13.50 -9.63 1.59
N ILE A 89 -13.49 -8.45 0.98
CA ILE A 89 -13.10 -7.19 1.64
C ILE A 89 -14.07 -6.82 2.77
N LYS A 90 -15.37 -7.06 2.60
CA LYS A 90 -16.42 -6.80 3.62
C LYS A 90 -16.31 -5.37 4.16
N ASP A 91 -16.27 -5.20 5.49
CA ASP A 91 -16.19 -3.91 6.18
C ASP A 91 -14.74 -3.44 6.44
N PHE A 92 -13.74 -4.13 5.88
CA PHE A 92 -12.35 -3.72 6.02
C PHE A 92 -12.13 -2.37 5.34
N ASN A 93 -11.65 -1.41 6.12
CA ASN A 93 -11.40 -0.05 5.69
C ASN A 93 -9.97 0.36 6.00
N ILE A 94 -9.48 1.33 5.24
CA ILE A 94 -8.14 1.87 5.34
C ILE A 94 -8.19 3.38 5.57
N ARG A 95 -7.08 3.95 6.02
CA ARG A 95 -6.96 5.41 6.11
C ARG A 95 -6.74 6.05 4.74
N MET A 96 -7.09 7.32 4.64
CA MET A 96 -6.79 8.13 3.46
C MET A 96 -5.28 8.32 3.33
N ILE A 97 -4.71 7.97 2.18
CA ILE A 97 -3.32 8.25 1.88
C ILE A 97 -3.19 9.74 1.52
N ASN A 98 -2.16 10.37 2.06
CA ASN A 98 -1.81 11.76 1.81
C ASN A 98 -0.31 11.98 2.08
N THR A 99 0.17 13.20 1.84
CA THR A 99 1.56 13.60 2.11
C THR A 99 2.04 13.28 3.53
N GLU A 100 1.22 13.53 4.55
CA GLU A 100 1.60 13.30 5.95
C GLU A 100 1.76 11.80 6.25
N VAL A 101 0.86 10.97 5.70
CA VAL A 101 0.89 9.52 5.84
C VAL A 101 2.11 8.91 5.16
N LEU A 102 2.46 9.39 3.96
CA LEU A 102 3.60 8.88 3.19
C LEU A 102 4.95 9.44 3.70
N GLY A 103 4.95 10.62 4.30
CA GLY A 103 6.15 11.27 4.82
C GLY A 103 7.13 11.64 3.70
N LYS A 104 8.44 11.54 4.01
CA LYS A 104 9.52 11.85 3.09
C LYS A 104 10.21 10.59 2.59
N ALA A 105 10.51 10.55 1.29
CA ALA A 105 11.44 9.58 0.75
C ALA A 105 12.86 9.85 1.30
N PHE A 106 13.57 8.79 1.66
CA PHE A 106 14.83 8.88 2.40
C PHE A 106 15.93 9.64 1.66
N GLU A 107 16.31 9.22 0.45
CA GLU A 107 17.44 9.81 -0.28
C GLU A 107 17.20 11.25 -0.77
N PRO A 108 16.06 11.59 -1.40
CA PRO A 108 15.83 12.95 -1.87
C PRO A 108 15.38 13.90 -0.74
N GLU A 109 15.02 13.38 0.44
CA GLU A 109 14.39 14.13 1.54
C GLU A 109 13.13 14.90 1.13
N GLN A 110 12.45 14.43 0.08
CA GLN A 110 11.27 15.05 -0.51
C GLN A 110 9.99 14.35 -0.08
N TYR A 111 8.94 15.16 0.08
CA TYR A 111 7.58 14.69 0.31
C TYR A 111 6.93 14.20 -0.99
N PHE A 112 5.86 13.43 -0.82
CA PHE A 112 4.92 13.13 -1.90
C PHE A 112 3.93 14.29 -1.99
N GLU A 113 3.95 15.04 -3.09
CA GLU A 113 3.25 16.31 -3.24
C GLU A 113 2.63 16.46 -4.65
N ASN A 114 1.78 17.45 -4.82
CA ASN A 114 1.30 17.87 -6.13
C ASN A 114 2.42 18.55 -6.95
N PRO A 115 2.26 18.71 -8.27
CA PRO A 115 3.25 19.39 -9.11
C PRO A 115 3.57 20.84 -8.71
N ASP A 116 2.69 21.50 -7.97
CA ASP A 116 2.87 22.85 -7.45
C ASP A 116 3.50 22.90 -6.04
N GLY A 117 3.87 21.74 -5.47
CA GLY A 117 4.45 21.60 -4.13
C GLY A 117 3.43 21.62 -2.99
N THR A 118 2.13 21.64 -3.27
CA THR A 118 1.11 21.51 -2.22
C THR A 118 0.96 20.05 -1.76
N PRO A 119 0.55 19.80 -0.50
CA PRO A 119 0.27 18.45 -0.04
C PRO A 119 -0.77 17.73 -0.91
N ILE A 120 -0.47 16.51 -1.34
CA ILE A 120 -1.37 15.68 -2.12
C ILE A 120 -2.24 14.83 -1.18
N ARG A 121 -3.51 14.66 -1.56
CA ARG A 121 -4.46 13.74 -0.94
C ARG A 121 -4.99 12.80 -2.02
N PHE A 122 -4.94 11.50 -1.77
CA PHE A 122 -5.39 10.48 -2.71
C PHE A 122 -6.87 10.17 -2.50
N ASP A 123 -7.71 11.19 -2.57
CA ASP A 123 -9.17 11.11 -2.32
C ASP A 123 -9.99 10.84 -3.58
N THR A 124 -9.34 10.57 -4.71
CA THR A 124 -9.99 10.35 -5.99
C THR A 124 -9.63 8.96 -6.51
N ASP A 125 -10.63 8.21 -6.96
CA ASP A 125 -10.46 6.86 -7.50
C ASP A 125 -10.05 6.86 -8.98
N TYR A 126 -9.89 5.67 -9.56
CA TYR A 126 -9.49 5.50 -10.96
C TYR A 126 -10.39 6.25 -11.98
N PHE A 127 -11.67 6.46 -11.68
CA PHE A 127 -12.63 7.12 -12.58
C PHE A 127 -12.86 8.60 -12.24
N GLY A 128 -12.16 9.15 -11.26
CA GLY A 128 -12.41 10.51 -10.80
C GLY A 128 -13.47 10.62 -9.70
N ASN A 129 -13.95 9.50 -9.14
CA ASN A 129 -14.93 9.55 -8.05
C ASN A 129 -14.25 9.88 -6.72
N HIS A 130 -14.90 10.71 -5.91
CA HIS A 130 -14.42 11.06 -4.58
C HIS A 130 -14.58 9.88 -3.60
N ARG A 131 -13.51 9.53 -2.90
CA ARG A 131 -13.47 8.54 -1.81
C ARG A 131 -14.09 9.12 -0.55
N GLY A 132 -15.10 8.45 -0.02
CA GLY A 132 -15.80 8.85 1.20
C GLY A 132 -14.96 8.67 2.48
N VAL A 133 -15.64 8.67 3.62
CA VAL A 133 -15.02 8.46 4.94
C VAL A 133 -14.62 7.00 5.15
N GLN A 134 -15.42 6.06 4.62
CA GLN A 134 -15.12 4.63 4.62
C GLN A 134 -14.38 4.29 3.34
N ILE A 135 -13.05 4.16 3.44
CA ILE A 135 -12.18 3.96 2.28
C ILE A 135 -11.92 2.48 2.14
N ILE A 136 -12.33 1.91 1.00
CA ILE A 136 -12.01 0.53 0.66
C ILE A 136 -10.62 0.46 -0.01
N PRO A 137 -9.86 -0.62 0.23
CA PRO A 137 -8.63 -0.88 -0.48
C PRO A 137 -8.86 -1.14 -1.96
N GLY A 138 -7.84 -0.86 -2.78
CA GLY A 138 -7.90 -1.01 -4.23
C GLY A 138 -8.28 0.28 -4.97
N PRO A 139 -8.41 0.23 -6.30
CA PRO A 139 -8.42 1.42 -7.16
C PRO A 139 -9.77 2.15 -7.23
N PHE A 140 -10.84 1.57 -6.69
CA PHE A 140 -12.21 2.08 -6.84
C PHE A 140 -12.74 2.65 -5.51
N ALA A 141 -13.58 3.69 -5.58
CA ALA A 141 -14.19 4.30 -4.40
C ALA A 141 -15.36 3.49 -3.81
N SER A 142 -15.90 2.53 -4.55
CA SER A 142 -17.05 1.73 -4.13
C SER A 142 -16.99 0.30 -4.67
N PRO A 143 -17.53 -0.68 -3.94
CA PRO A 143 -17.53 -2.07 -4.37
C PRO A 143 -18.51 -2.28 -5.53
N SER A 144 -18.12 -3.11 -6.51
CA SER A 144 -19.00 -3.56 -7.60
C SER A 144 -18.51 -4.90 -8.16
N HIS A 145 -19.44 -5.77 -8.53
CA HIS A 145 -19.11 -7.04 -9.22
C HIS A 145 -18.82 -6.87 -10.70
N GLU A 146 -19.20 -5.73 -11.27
CA GLU A 146 -18.97 -5.38 -12.67
C GLU A 146 -18.62 -3.89 -12.78
N ILE A 147 -17.44 -3.60 -13.34
CA ILE A 147 -16.87 -2.25 -13.40
C ILE A 147 -16.52 -1.96 -14.86
N GLY A 148 -17.15 -0.97 -15.48
CA GLY A 148 -16.79 -0.52 -16.82
C GLY A 148 -15.46 0.24 -16.81
N LEU A 149 -14.54 -0.09 -17.72
CA LEU A 149 -13.19 0.46 -17.81
C LEU A 149 -13.02 1.49 -18.95
#